data_AF-A0A356TZA8-F1
#
_entry.id   AF-A0A356TZA8-F1
#
_cell.length_a   1.000
_cell.length_b   1.000
_cell.length_c   1.000
_cell.angle_alpha   90.00
_cell.angle_beta   90.00
_cell.angle_gamma   90.00
#
_symmetry.space_group_name_H-M   'P 1'
#
loop_
_entity.id
_entity.type
_entity.pdbx_description
1 polymer ?
#
loop_
_entity_poly.entity_id
_entity_poly.type
_entity_poly.pdbx_seq_one_letter_code
_entity_poly.pdbx_strand_id
1 'polypeptide(L)'
;RGQSMGRNSGDDLEKLGSKLDQVSSKRREADAPGQNKANGLALAMRMGMDMVAAVMVGGFVGYLIDQWLGIFPALSLVFFVLGCVAGMKNMLATAKRAQEPAKGQD
;
A
#
# COMPACT_ATOMS: atom_id res chain seq x y z
N ARG A 1 28.33 35.70 -26.92
CA ARG A 1 28.23 35.55 -25.45
C ARG A 1 26.92 34.84 -25.13
N GLY A 2 26.87 33.51 -25.22
CA GLY A 2 25.68 32.71 -24.89
C GLY A 2 26.11 31.62 -23.92
N GLN A 3 26.26 31.98 -22.65
CA GLN A 3 26.62 31.02 -21.62
C GLN A 3 25.34 30.34 -21.10
N SER A 4 25.35 29.00 -21.21
CA SER A 4 25.01 28.11 -20.11
C SER A 4 23.66 28.35 -19.39
N MET A 5 22.54 28.06 -20.06
CA MET A 5 21.25 27.92 -19.38
C MET A 5 20.82 26.45 -19.17
N GLY A 6 21.62 25.47 -19.63
CA GLY A 6 21.20 24.06 -19.72
C GLY A 6 21.69 23.12 -18.61
N ARG A 7 22.48 23.57 -17.64
CA ARG A 7 23.11 22.68 -16.63
C ARG A 7 22.28 22.50 -15.35
N ASN A 8 21.46 23.50 -14.99
CA ASN A 8 20.77 23.53 -13.69
C ASN A 8 19.58 22.56 -13.61
N SER A 9 18.82 22.39 -14.70
CA SER A 9 17.67 21.48 -14.73
C SER A 9 18.07 20.01 -14.55
N GLY A 10 19.28 19.63 -14.96
CA GLY A 10 19.80 18.28 -14.71
C GLY A 10 20.05 18.05 -13.22
N ASP A 11 20.72 19.00 -12.56
CA ASP A 11 21.05 18.94 -11.13
C ASP A 11 19.79 18.90 -10.25
N ASP A 12 18.74 19.64 -10.62
CA ASP A 12 17.46 19.64 -9.92
C ASP A 12 16.72 18.29 -10.08
N LEU A 13 16.69 17.74 -11.30
CA LEU A 13 16.06 16.44 -11.56
C LEU A 13 16.77 15.30 -10.83
N GLU A 14 18.10 15.38 -10.71
CA GLU A 14 18.91 14.39 -9.99
C GLU A 14 18.68 14.47 -8.46
N LYS A 15 18.48 15.69 -7.92
CA LYS A 15 18.08 15.90 -6.52
C LYS A 15 16.65 15.44 -6.24
N LEU A 16 15.73 15.62 -7.18
CA LEU A 16 14.36 15.12 -7.04
C LEU A 16 14.34 13.59 -7.13
N GLY A 17 15.07 13.01 -8.08
CA GLY A 17 15.21 11.56 -8.24
C GLY A 17 15.77 10.92 -6.98
N SER A 18 16.87 11.44 -6.44
CA SER A 18 17.46 10.94 -5.18
C SER A 18 16.52 11.09 -3.98
N LYS A 19 15.75 12.19 -3.86
CA LYS A 19 14.73 12.33 -2.82
C LYS A 19 13.57 11.35 -2.99
N LEU A 20 13.07 11.16 -4.22
CA LEU A 20 11.97 10.24 -4.50
C LEU A 20 12.39 8.79 -4.23
N ASP A 21 13.62 8.45 -4.58
CA ASP A 21 14.21 7.14 -4.33
C ASP A 21 14.41 6.91 -2.84
N GLN A 22 14.87 7.91 -2.08
CA GLN A 22 15.01 7.82 -0.63
C GLN A 22 13.66 7.68 0.10
N VAL A 23 12.61 8.37 -0.37
CA VAL A 23 11.24 8.25 0.17
C VAL A 23 10.60 6.92 -0.23
N SER A 24 10.81 6.47 -1.47
CA SER A 24 10.32 5.17 -1.95
C SER A 24 11.03 4.01 -1.26
N SER A 25 12.34 4.12 -1.05
CA SER A 25 13.14 3.15 -0.29
C SER A 25 12.65 3.08 1.14
N LYS A 26 12.44 4.23 1.80
CA LYS A 26 11.91 4.26 3.17
C LYS A 26 10.49 3.71 3.27
N ARG A 27 9.66 3.90 2.24
CA ARG A 27 8.32 3.30 2.14
C ARG A 27 8.40 1.78 1.87
N ARG A 28 9.32 1.34 1.02
CA ARG A 28 9.52 -0.07 0.64
C ARG A 28 10.18 -0.88 1.76
N GLU A 29 11.09 -0.28 2.51
CA GLU A 29 11.66 -0.79 3.77
C GLU A 29 10.61 -0.79 4.88
N ALA A 30 9.71 0.20 4.91
CA ALA A 30 8.57 0.17 5.81
C ALA A 30 7.58 -0.93 5.43
N ASP A 31 7.54 -1.42 4.19
CA ASP A 31 6.72 -2.56 3.74
C ASP A 31 7.46 -3.92 3.83
N ALA A 32 8.79 -3.94 4.01
CA ALA A 32 9.60 -5.15 4.04
C ALA A 32 9.70 -5.77 5.45
N PRO A 33 9.37 -7.06 5.63
CA PRO A 33 9.48 -7.70 6.92
C PRO A 33 10.94 -7.99 7.26
N GLY A 34 11.48 -7.34 8.32
CA GLY A 34 12.47 -8.00 9.17
C GLY A 34 13.86 -7.39 9.39
N GLN A 35 14.09 -6.07 9.36
CA GLN A 35 15.46 -5.57 9.62
C GLN A 35 15.68 -4.65 10.84
N ASN A 36 14.64 -4.07 11.46
CA ASN A 36 14.80 -3.25 12.68
C ASN A 36 13.61 -3.42 13.63
N LYS A 37 13.84 -3.71 14.92
CA LYS A 37 12.77 -4.00 15.91
C LYS A 37 11.77 -2.84 16.10
N ALA A 38 12.25 -1.59 15.98
CA ALA A 38 11.42 -0.39 16.01
C ALA A 38 10.62 -0.20 14.70
N ASN A 39 11.19 -0.52 13.54
CA ASN A 39 10.47 -0.48 12.26
C ASN A 39 9.48 -1.64 12.10
N GLY A 40 9.78 -2.81 12.66
CA GLY A 40 8.91 -3.98 12.59
C GLY A 40 7.57 -3.77 13.31
N LEU A 41 7.58 -3.07 14.44
CA LEU A 41 6.34 -2.71 15.14
C LEU A 41 5.51 -1.69 14.35
N ALA A 42 6.16 -0.64 13.82
CA ALA A 42 5.49 0.36 13.00
C ALA A 42 4.87 -0.26 11.73
N LEU A 43 5.57 -1.19 11.10
CA LEU A 43 5.08 -1.94 9.94
C LEU A 43 3.90 -2.85 10.31
N ALA A 44 4.02 -3.63 11.39
CA ALA A 44 2.95 -4.50 11.86
C ALA A 44 1.67 -3.71 12.21
N MET A 45 1.82 -2.55 12.86
CA MET A 45 0.71 -1.66 13.17
C MET A 45 0.03 -1.13 11.91
N ARG A 46 0.79 -0.76 10.88
CA ARG A 46 0.23 -0.29 9.61
C ARG A 46 -0.51 -1.40 8.87
N MET A 47 0.07 -2.59 8.77
CA MET A 47 -0.60 -3.77 8.19
C MET A 47 -1.88 -4.12 8.94
N GLY A 48 -1.84 -4.05 10.28
CA GLY A 48 -3.03 -4.23 11.12
C GLY A 48 -4.10 -3.18 10.83
N MET A 49 -3.71 -1.91 10.70
CA MET A 49 -4.62 -0.81 10.42
C MET A 49 -5.27 -0.93 9.03
N ASP A 50 -4.51 -1.35 8.01
CA ASP A 50 -5.03 -1.59 6.67
C ASP A 50 -6.09 -2.71 6.69
N MET A 51 -5.88 -3.76 7.49
CA MET A 51 -6.88 -4.82 7.65
C MET A 51 -8.14 -4.34 8.39
N VAL A 52 -7.99 -3.57 9.46
CA VAL A 52 -9.12 -2.99 10.20
C VAL A 52 -9.92 -2.03 9.30
N ALA A 53 -9.24 -1.21 8.49
CA ALA A 53 -9.88 -0.31 7.54
C ALA A 53 -10.68 -1.06 6.47
N ALA A 54 -10.12 -2.13 5.89
CA ALA A 54 -10.81 -2.96 4.91
C ALA A 54 -12.08 -3.62 5.48
N VAL A 55 -11.99 -4.16 6.71
CA VAL A 55 -13.13 -4.78 7.40
C VAL A 55 -14.19 -3.74 7.76
N MET A 56 -13.79 -2.58 8.28
CA MET A 56 -14.70 -1.48 8.60
C MET A 56 -15.46 -0.99 7.37
N VAL A 57 -14.77 -0.76 6.25
CA VAL A 57 -15.40 -0.33 5.00
C VAL A 57 -16.33 -1.41 4.45
N GLY A 58 -15.89 -2.68 4.41
CA GLY A 58 -16.72 -3.79 3.93
C GLY A 58 -17.98 -4.00 4.77
N GLY A 59 -17.86 -3.92 6.10
CA GLY A 59 -18.98 -4.03 7.03
C GLY A 59 -19.93 -2.84 6.94
N PHE A 60 -19.40 -1.62 6.85
CA PHE A 60 -20.23 -0.41 6.71
C PHE A 60 -21.01 -0.41 5.39
N VAL A 61 -20.34 -0.73 4.27
CA VAL A 61 -20.99 -0.84 2.96
C VAL A 61 -22.02 -1.99 2.94
N GLY A 62 -21.68 -3.14 3.51
CA GLY A 62 -22.61 -4.27 3.64
C GLY A 62 -23.85 -3.92 4.45
N TYR A 63 -23.69 -3.19 5.56
CA TYR A 63 -24.78 -2.72 6.41
C TYR A 63 -25.72 -1.74 5.69
N LEU A 64 -25.18 -0.78 4.93
CA LEU A 64 -25.98 0.15 4.14
C LEU A 64 -26.83 -0.58 3.09
N ILE A 65 -26.26 -1.60 2.44
CA ILE A 65 -26.94 -2.40 1.43
C ILE A 65 -28.00 -3.31 2.06
N ASP A 66 -27.73 -3.93 3.21
CA ASP A 66 -28.72 -4.74 3.96
C ASP A 66 -29.94 -3.90 4.33
N GLN A 67 -29.75 -2.63 4.71
CA GLN A 67 -30.86 -1.71 5.03
C GLN A 67 -31.68 -1.31 3.81
N TRP A 68 -31.08 -1.25 2.63
CA TRP A 68 -31.80 -0.97 1.39
C TRP A 68 -32.58 -2.18 0.86
N LEU A 69 -32.07 -3.39 1.07
CA LEU A 69 -32.68 -4.62 0.54
C LEU A 69 -33.60 -5.32 1.55
N GLY A 70 -33.53 -4.98 2.85
CA GLY A 70 -34.34 -5.60 3.89
C GLY A 70 -33.99 -7.07 4.16
N ILE A 71 -32.85 -7.56 3.67
CA ILE A 71 -32.39 -8.96 3.81
C ILE A 71 -31.55 -9.08 5.08
N PHE A 72 -32.20 -9.12 6.25
CA PHE A 72 -31.52 -9.35 7.54
C PHE A 72 -30.71 -10.67 7.55
N PRO A 73 -29.52 -10.72 8.19
CA PRO A 73 -28.25 -10.03 7.90
C PRO A 73 -27.38 -10.85 6.91
N ALA A 74 -27.98 -11.37 5.84
CA ALA A 74 -27.31 -12.34 4.97
C ALA A 74 -26.23 -11.66 4.11
N LEU A 75 -26.46 -10.42 3.68
CA LEU A 75 -25.58 -9.74 2.74
C LEU A 75 -24.40 -9.08 3.45
N SER A 76 -24.58 -8.56 4.67
CA SER A 76 -23.48 -8.13 5.54
C SER A 76 -22.47 -9.26 5.78
N LEU A 77 -22.93 -10.50 5.95
CA LEU A 77 -22.04 -11.66 6.12
C LEU A 77 -21.25 -11.98 4.85
N VAL A 78 -21.89 -11.94 3.68
CA VAL A 78 -21.22 -12.15 2.38
C VAL A 78 -20.21 -11.04 2.10
N PHE A 79 -20.57 -9.77 2.36
CA PHE A 79 -19.67 -8.63 2.18
C PHE A 79 -18.52 -8.61 3.18
N PHE A 80 -18.74 -9.11 4.40
CA PHE A 80 -17.67 -9.31 5.37
C PHE A 80 -16.64 -10.32 4.85
N VAL A 81 -17.09 -11.48 4.34
CA VAL A 81 -16.20 -12.49 3.75
C VAL A 81 -15.48 -11.92 2.51
N LEU A 82 -16.19 -11.20 1.63
CA LEU A 82 -15.58 -10.52 0.49
C LEU A 82 -14.57 -9.46 0.90
N GLY A 83 -14.84 -8.67 1.95
CA GLY A 83 -13.92 -7.69 2.53
C GLY A 83 -12.64 -8.34 3.05
N CYS A 84 -12.76 -9.46 3.76
CA CYS A 84 -11.63 -10.28 4.19
C CYS A 84 -10.81 -10.80 3.00
N VAL A 85 -11.47 -11.31 1.95
CA VAL A 85 -10.80 -11.78 0.74
C VAL A 85 -10.10 -10.63 0.00
N ALA A 86 -10.73 -9.45 -0.09
CA ALA A 86 -10.14 -8.27 -0.71
C ALA A 86 -8.91 -7.78 0.08
N GLY A 87 -8.98 -7.76 1.41
CA GLY A 87 -7.85 -7.45 2.30
C GLY A 87 -6.68 -8.42 2.10
N MET A 88 -6.94 -9.73 2.09
CA MET A 88 -5.92 -10.75 1.80
C MET A 88 -5.31 -10.57 0.40
N LYS A 89 -6.12 -10.25 -0.62
CA LYS A 89 -5.61 -9.99 -1.98
C LYS A 89 -4.67 -8.79 -2.03
N ASN A 90 -4.93 -7.73 -1.26
CA ASN A 90 -4.04 -6.57 -1.18
C ASN A 90 -2.68 -6.97 -0.59
N MET A 91 -2.69 -7.71 0.53
CA MET A 91 -1.47 -8.20 1.17
C MET A 91 -0.68 -9.16 0.28
N LEU A 92 -1.34 -10.10 -0.39
CA LEU A 92 -0.70 -11.03 -1.32
C LEU A 92 -0.11 -10.32 -2.54
N ALA A 93 -0.73 -9.24 -3.02
CA ALA A 93 -0.17 -8.42 -4.10
C ALA A 93 1.09 -7.69 -3.65
N THR A 94 1.11 -7.16 -2.42
CA THR A 94 2.31 -6.55 -1.81
C THR A 94 3.42 -7.58 -1.64
N ALA A 95 3.10 -8.78 -1.13
CA ALA A 95 4.06 -9.87 -1.00
C ALA A 95 4.63 -10.33 -2.35
N LYS A 96 3.78 -10.44 -3.39
CA LYS A 96 4.23 -10.75 -4.75
C LYS A 96 5.17 -9.68 -5.31
N ARG A 97 4.88 -8.40 -5.11
CA ARG A 97 5.78 -7.29 -5.53
C ARG A 97 7.10 -7.28 -4.76
N ALA A 98 7.10 -7.76 -3.51
CA ALA A 98 8.32 -7.93 -2.74
C ALA A 98 9.15 -9.14 -3.20
N GLN A 99 8.50 -10.16 -3.78
CA GLN A 99 9.13 -11.37 -4.30
C GLN A 99 9.43 -11.34 -5.79
N GLU A 100 9.02 -10.32 -6.53
CA GLU A 100 9.51 -10.14 -7.89
C GLU A 100 11.02 -9.84 -7.77
N PRO A 101 11.91 -10.82 -8.09
CA PRO A 101 13.31 -10.50 -8.17
C PRO A 101 13.38 -9.40 -9.21
N ALA A 102 14.10 -8.31 -8.89
CA ALA A 102 14.44 -7.32 -9.88
C ALA A 102 15.01 -8.08 -11.07
N LYS A 103 14.19 -8.31 -12.10
CA LYS A 103 14.66 -8.61 -13.44
C LYS A 103 15.25 -7.30 -13.93
N GLY A 104 16.39 -6.96 -13.34
CA GLY A 104 17.43 -6.27 -14.07
C GLY A 104 17.85 -7.26 -15.13
N GLN A 105 17.52 -6.91 -16.36
CA GLN A 105 18.19 -7.30 -17.60
C GLN A 105 17.32 -6.68 -18.69
N ASP A 106 17.85 -5.87 -19.60
CA ASP A 106 19.22 -5.76 -20.12
C ASP A 106 19.35 -4.46 -20.94
#